data_AF-A0A4R9ESG0-F1
#
_entry.id   AF-A0A4R9ESG0-F1
#
_cell.length_a   1.000
_cell.length_b   1.000
_cell.length_c   1.000
_cell.angle_alpha   90.00
_cell.angle_beta   90.00
_cell.angle_gamma   90.00
#
_symmetry.space_group_name_H-M   'P 1'
#
loop_
_entity.id
_entity.type
_entity.pdbx_description
1 polymer ?
#
loop_
_entity_poly.entity_id
_entity_poly.type
_entity_poly.pdbx_seq_one_letter_code
_entity_poly.pdbx_strand_id
1 'polypeptide(L)'
;MMAAHALPPSPTGEPAEADIARYVAGAESIDGLVAGGYLAGPDGDLVAPQLRAPQLRRALTQSVCHAVRPDVNDFYQEDGEPDDDWKQRRARTVRDHCAVCPVRAACTELALRDDDTVGIRGGLVPEELERRLLAEPDRIAAARAEDEHAASSQQARIDAAAAVQRLAGQYLGGSVPADKREKNRLAITEALQRRDELFADHRRNVGWTEAA
;
A
#
# COMPACT_ATOMS: atom_id res chain seq x y z
N MET A 1 -7.13 -26.26 4.47
CA MET A 1 -5.99 -26.21 5.40
C MET A 1 -4.88 -25.47 4.70
N MET A 2 -4.65 -24.19 5.05
CA MET A 2 -3.49 -23.47 4.52
C MET A 2 -2.25 -23.90 5.29
N ALA A 3 -1.20 -24.29 4.56
CA ALA A 3 0.08 -24.63 5.14
C ALA A 3 0.68 -23.37 5.76
N ALA A 4 0.99 -23.42 7.06
CA ALA A 4 1.71 -22.35 7.74
C ALA A 4 3.10 -22.21 7.10
N HIS A 5 3.38 -21.05 6.50
CA HIS A 5 4.72 -20.75 6.01
C HIS A 5 5.65 -20.53 7.20
N ALA A 6 6.68 -21.37 7.30
CA ALA A 6 7.69 -21.27 8.35
C ALA A 6 8.55 -20.03 8.12
N LEU A 7 8.78 -19.26 9.19
CA LEU A 7 9.70 -18.12 9.20
C LEU A 7 11.14 -18.60 8.88
N PRO A 8 11.94 -17.83 8.12
CA PRO A 8 13.36 -18.11 7.97
C PRO A 8 14.08 -18.03 9.33
N PRO A 9 15.06 -18.92 9.62
CA PRO A 9 15.71 -18.97 10.91
C PRO A 9 16.66 -17.78 11.11
N SER A 10 16.48 -17.09 12.24
CA SER A 10 17.38 -16.05 12.75
C SER A 10 18.66 -16.68 13.34
N PRO A 11 19.83 -16.02 13.27
CA PRO A 11 21.08 -16.55 13.81
C PRO A 11 21.07 -16.76 15.34
N THR A 12 20.08 -16.20 16.06
CA THR A 12 19.86 -16.39 17.50
C THR A 12 18.78 -17.43 17.84
N GLY A 13 18.11 -18.02 16.84
CA GLY A 13 16.99 -18.95 17.05
C GLY A 13 15.63 -18.30 17.37
N GLU A 14 15.61 -17.00 17.67
CA GLU A 14 14.38 -16.20 17.82
C GLU A 14 14.20 -15.29 16.60
N PRO A 15 13.04 -15.31 15.90
CA PRO A 15 12.81 -14.42 14.77
C PRO A 15 12.95 -12.97 15.24
N ALA A 16 13.72 -12.16 14.52
CA ALA A 16 13.82 -10.74 14.80
C ALA A 16 12.42 -10.11 14.72
N GLU A 17 12.11 -9.10 15.53
CA GLU A 17 10.80 -8.43 15.53
C GLU A 17 10.37 -7.98 14.12
N ALA A 18 11.33 -7.59 13.27
CA ALA A 18 11.11 -7.26 11.87
C ALA A 18 10.60 -8.44 11.01
N ASP A 19 11.06 -9.67 11.28
CA ASP A 19 10.61 -10.86 10.56
C ASP A 19 9.20 -11.26 10.98
N ILE A 20 8.86 -11.10 12.27
CA ILE A 20 7.49 -11.29 12.77
C ILE A 20 6.57 -10.26 12.12
N ALA A 21 6.94 -8.98 12.12
CA ALA A 21 6.13 -7.92 11.52
C ALA A 21 5.89 -8.15 10.03
N ARG A 22 6.93 -8.58 9.28
CA ARG A 22 6.82 -8.93 7.87
C ARG A 22 5.87 -10.10 7.64
N TYR A 23 5.96 -11.13 8.46
CA TYR A 23 5.05 -12.28 8.38
C TYR A 23 3.60 -11.89 8.69
N VAL A 24 3.36 -11.16 9.76
CA VAL A 24 2.03 -10.68 10.15
C VAL A 24 1.41 -9.83 9.02
N ALA A 25 2.19 -8.88 8.47
CA ALA A 25 1.75 -8.04 7.36
C ALA A 25 1.41 -8.83 6.08
N GLY A 26 2.08 -9.96 5.84
CA GLY A 26 1.85 -10.82 4.68
C GLY A 26 0.76 -11.89 4.86
N ALA A 27 0.53 -12.33 6.11
CA ALA A 27 -0.39 -13.41 6.43
C ALA A 27 -1.81 -12.93 6.72
N GLU A 28 -1.96 -11.74 7.32
CA GLU A 28 -3.25 -11.21 7.73
C GLU A 28 -3.88 -10.30 6.68
N SER A 29 -5.22 -10.31 6.63
CA SER A 29 -5.96 -9.31 5.85
C SER A 29 -5.88 -7.93 6.52
N ILE A 30 -6.09 -6.85 5.77
CA ILE A 30 -6.11 -5.50 6.35
C ILE A 30 -7.15 -5.38 7.47
N ASP A 31 -8.35 -5.94 7.28
CA ASP A 31 -9.39 -5.93 8.29
C ASP A 31 -8.97 -6.74 9.54
N GLY A 32 -8.22 -7.83 9.36
CA GLY A 32 -7.62 -8.61 10.44
C GLY A 32 -6.53 -7.85 11.20
N LEU A 33 -5.65 -7.14 10.50
CA LEU A 33 -4.61 -6.30 11.12
C LEU A 33 -5.22 -5.15 11.94
N VAL A 34 -6.28 -4.52 11.44
CA VAL A 34 -7.03 -3.49 12.17
C VAL A 34 -7.69 -4.07 13.42
N ALA A 35 -8.43 -5.16 13.28
CA ALA A 35 -9.14 -5.79 14.40
C ALA A 35 -8.19 -6.34 15.47
N GLY A 36 -7.02 -6.83 15.06
CA GLY A 36 -5.96 -7.31 15.95
C GLY A 36 -5.13 -6.20 16.60
N GLY A 37 -5.34 -4.93 16.25
CA GLY A 37 -4.59 -3.80 16.80
C GLY A 37 -3.17 -3.63 16.23
N TYR A 38 -2.78 -4.40 15.22
CA TYR A 38 -1.44 -4.40 14.62
C TYR A 38 -1.13 -3.16 13.76
N LEU A 39 -2.09 -2.25 13.57
CA LEU A 39 -1.88 -0.97 12.86
C LEU A 39 -1.97 0.25 13.79
N ALA A 40 -1.94 -0.02 15.10
CA ALA A 40 -1.84 0.97 16.16
C ALA A 40 -0.74 0.55 17.14
N GLY A 41 -0.36 1.47 18.03
CA GLY A 41 0.64 1.14 19.05
C GLY A 41 2.06 0.92 18.50
N PRO A 42 2.95 0.33 19.34
CA PRO A 42 4.31 -0.03 18.94
C PRO A 42 4.37 -1.09 17.84
N ASP A 43 3.47 -2.09 17.87
CA ASP A 43 3.41 -3.12 16.83
C ASP A 43 3.09 -2.50 15.46
N GLY A 44 2.21 -1.48 15.45
CA GLY A 44 1.90 -0.69 14.26
C GLY A 44 3.12 -0.03 13.64
N ASP A 45 4.07 0.47 14.45
CA ASP A 45 5.28 1.10 13.93
C ASP A 45 6.22 0.08 13.24
N LEU A 46 6.08 -1.23 13.54
CA LEU A 46 6.82 -2.31 12.87
C LEU A 46 6.07 -2.87 11.66
N VAL A 47 4.74 -3.01 11.76
CA VAL A 47 3.88 -3.64 10.74
C VAL A 47 3.55 -2.68 9.60
N ALA A 48 3.22 -1.41 9.88
CA ALA A 48 2.83 -0.46 8.84
C ALA A 48 3.90 -0.26 7.75
N PRO A 49 5.21 -0.17 8.06
CA PRO A 49 6.27 -0.13 7.05
C PRO A 49 6.30 -1.32 6.10
N GLN A 50 5.79 -2.49 6.51
CA GLN A 50 5.76 -3.69 5.66
C GLN A 50 4.64 -3.65 4.62
N LEU A 51 3.58 -2.86 4.87
CA LEU A 51 2.46 -2.72 3.96
C LEU A 51 2.79 -1.86 2.74
N ARG A 52 2.11 -2.12 1.62
CA ARG A 52 2.18 -1.30 0.40
C ARG A 52 1.20 -0.14 0.46
N ALA A 53 1.45 0.93 -0.30
CA ALA A 53 0.58 2.11 -0.30
C ALA A 53 -0.93 1.82 -0.51
N PRO A 54 -1.36 0.89 -1.42
CA PRO A 54 -2.77 0.54 -1.54
C PRO A 54 -3.36 -0.13 -0.28
N GLN A 55 -2.57 -0.93 0.43
CA GLN A 55 -2.96 -1.57 1.69
C GLN A 55 -3.11 -0.52 2.80
N LEU A 56 -2.17 0.42 2.90
CA LEU A 56 -2.25 1.55 3.83
C LEU A 56 -3.49 2.40 3.58
N ARG A 57 -3.76 2.77 2.31
CA ARG A 57 -4.97 3.51 1.93
C ARG A 57 -6.25 2.75 2.24
N ARG A 58 -6.27 1.43 2.06
CA ARG A 58 -7.39 0.58 2.49
C ARG A 58 -7.57 0.61 4.01
N ALA A 59 -6.49 0.54 4.78
CA ALA A 59 -6.59 0.62 6.25
C ALA A 59 -7.23 1.94 6.69
N LEU A 60 -6.94 3.06 6.02
CA LEU A 60 -7.53 4.36 6.36
C LEU A 60 -9.06 4.42 6.27
N THR A 61 -9.72 3.52 5.52
CA THR A 61 -11.20 3.45 5.53
C THR A 61 -11.76 2.98 6.87
N GLN A 62 -10.91 2.40 7.73
CA GLN A 62 -11.23 2.01 9.11
C GLN A 62 -10.78 3.05 10.15
N SER A 63 -10.32 4.24 9.70
CA SER A 63 -9.90 5.30 10.61
C SER A 63 -11.08 5.96 11.32
N VAL A 64 -10.82 6.49 12.52
CA VAL A 64 -11.82 7.24 13.29
C VAL A 64 -12.26 8.47 12.50
N CYS A 65 -11.33 9.22 11.89
CA CYS A 65 -11.65 10.40 11.09
C CYS A 65 -12.49 10.07 9.85
N HIS A 66 -12.32 8.88 9.25
CA HIS A 66 -13.18 8.43 8.16
C HIS A 66 -14.62 8.16 8.63
N ALA A 67 -14.77 7.55 9.82
CA ALA A 67 -16.07 7.21 10.37
C ALA A 67 -16.84 8.42 10.94
N VAL A 68 -16.18 9.25 11.75
CA VAL A 68 -16.84 10.36 12.47
C VAL A 68 -16.87 11.66 11.67
N ARG A 69 -16.05 11.76 10.61
CA ARG A 69 -15.94 12.93 9.71
C ARG A 69 -15.84 14.27 10.47
N PRO A 70 -14.78 14.46 11.29
CA PRO A 70 -14.54 15.71 11.99
C PRO A 70 -14.29 16.86 10.99
N ASP A 71 -14.29 18.10 11.47
CA ASP A 71 -13.92 19.23 10.63
C ASP A 71 -12.47 19.06 10.16
N VAL A 72 -12.23 19.25 8.86
CA VAL A 72 -10.88 19.15 8.29
C VAL A 72 -9.96 20.17 8.96
N ASN A 73 -10.48 21.36 9.28
CA ASN A 73 -9.71 22.41 9.92
C ASN A 73 -9.16 21.98 11.29
N ASP A 74 -9.78 21.01 11.98
CA ASP A 74 -9.26 20.48 13.27
C ASP A 74 -7.86 19.87 13.17
N PHE A 75 -7.43 19.51 11.96
CA PHE A 75 -6.14 18.88 11.67
C PHE A 75 -5.09 19.86 11.14
N TYR A 76 -5.46 21.12 10.88
CA TYR A 76 -4.57 22.14 10.33
C TYR A 76 -4.58 23.41 11.18
N GLN A 77 -3.44 24.09 11.22
CA GLN A 77 -3.38 25.45 11.75
C GLN A 77 -4.06 26.40 10.76
N GLU A 78 -4.95 27.25 11.24
CA GLU A 78 -5.61 28.23 10.38
C GLU A 78 -4.70 29.45 10.13
N ASP A 79 -4.92 30.13 9.00
CA ASP A 79 -4.16 31.34 8.66
C ASP A 79 -4.37 32.43 9.73
N GLY A 80 -3.28 32.81 10.40
CA GLY A 80 -3.32 33.82 11.46
C GLY A 80 -3.78 33.31 12.83
N GLU A 81 -4.00 32.01 12.99
CA GLU A 81 -4.27 31.40 14.29
C GLU A 81 -3.02 31.50 15.19
N PRO A 82 -3.14 32.06 16.40
CA PRO A 82 -2.05 32.09 17.36
C PRO A 82 -1.57 30.66 17.71
N ASP A 83 -0.25 30.48 17.80
CA ASP A 83 0.35 29.16 18.07
C ASP A 83 -0.18 28.48 19.33
N ASP A 84 -0.53 29.25 20.36
CA ASP A 84 -1.02 28.70 21.63
C ASP A 84 -2.48 28.21 21.54
N ASP A 85 -3.30 28.84 20.69
CA ASP A 85 -4.65 28.37 20.38
C ASP A 85 -4.57 27.10 19.53
N TRP A 86 -3.71 27.11 18.52
CA TRP A 86 -3.43 25.92 17.70
C TRP A 86 -2.94 24.75 18.54
N LYS A 87 -1.99 24.97 19.46
CA LYS A 87 -1.47 23.93 20.37
C LYS A 87 -2.57 23.28 21.21
N GLN A 88 -3.52 24.07 21.71
CA GLN A 88 -4.63 23.54 22.49
C GLN A 88 -5.61 22.74 21.62
N ARG A 89 -5.91 23.24 20.41
CA ARG A 89 -6.81 22.58 19.46
C ARG A 89 -6.22 21.27 18.96
N ARG A 90 -4.97 21.28 18.48
CA ARG A 90 -4.27 20.07 18.00
C ARG A 90 -4.17 18.98 19.08
N ALA A 91 -3.88 19.35 20.33
CA ALA A 91 -3.83 18.38 21.44
C ALA A 91 -5.18 17.71 21.70
N ARG A 92 -6.29 18.45 21.51
CA ARG A 92 -7.65 17.92 21.58
C ARG A 92 -7.95 17.01 20.40
N THR A 93 -7.67 17.45 19.17
CA THR A 93 -7.85 16.64 17.95
C THR A 93 -7.10 15.30 18.05
N VAL A 94 -5.83 15.32 18.48
CA VAL A 94 -5.03 14.11 18.66
C VAL A 94 -5.66 13.17 19.68
N ARG A 95 -6.06 13.68 20.84
CA ARG A 95 -6.68 12.86 21.90
C ARG A 95 -8.01 12.26 21.46
N ASP A 96 -8.86 13.06 20.85
CA ASP A 96 -10.25 12.69 20.57
C ASP A 96 -10.35 11.79 19.33
N HIS A 97 -9.39 11.86 18.41
CA HIS A 97 -9.40 11.10 17.16
C HIS A 97 -8.21 10.15 17.00
N CYS A 98 -6.98 10.65 17.07
CA CYS A 98 -5.80 9.87 16.70
C CYS A 98 -5.37 8.86 17.75
N ALA A 99 -5.46 9.20 19.04
CA ALA A 99 -5.00 8.36 20.15
C ALA A 99 -5.78 7.04 20.24
N VAL A 100 -7.06 7.05 19.85
CA VAL A 100 -7.95 5.89 19.84
C VAL A 100 -8.08 5.23 18.45
N CYS A 101 -7.38 5.77 17.44
CA CYS A 101 -7.52 5.29 16.06
C CYS A 101 -6.77 3.95 15.84
N PRO A 102 -7.45 2.90 15.33
CA PRO A 102 -6.83 1.59 15.16
C PRO A 102 -5.84 1.51 13.99
N VAL A 103 -5.74 2.58 13.20
CA VAL A 103 -4.86 2.66 12.01
C VAL A 103 -3.89 3.83 12.09
N ARG A 104 -3.61 4.32 13.30
CA ARG A 104 -2.75 5.50 13.50
C ARG A 104 -1.36 5.30 12.88
N ALA A 105 -0.76 4.11 13.01
CA ALA A 105 0.58 3.85 12.48
C ALA A 105 0.55 3.75 10.95
N ALA A 106 -0.50 3.15 10.39
CA ALA A 106 -0.71 3.14 8.94
C ALA A 106 -0.91 4.56 8.37
N CYS A 107 -1.61 5.43 9.09
CA CYS A 107 -1.78 6.84 8.72
C CYS A 107 -0.45 7.60 8.74
N THR A 108 0.36 7.42 9.78
CA THR A 108 1.71 8.02 9.85
C THR A 108 2.60 7.53 8.72
N GLU A 109 2.71 6.21 8.50
CA GLU A 109 3.57 5.65 7.46
C GLU A 109 3.16 6.13 6.06
N LEU A 110 1.85 6.17 5.77
CA LEU A 110 1.37 6.67 4.49
C LEU A 110 1.68 8.17 4.32
N ALA A 111 1.49 8.98 5.37
CA ALA A 111 1.82 10.40 5.33
C ALA A 111 3.32 10.62 5.03
N LEU A 112 4.21 9.86 5.67
CA LEU A 112 5.65 9.92 5.39
C LEU A 112 5.97 9.53 3.95
N ARG A 113 5.32 8.50 3.39
CA ARG A 113 5.52 8.09 2.00
C ARG A 113 4.96 9.08 0.98
N ASP A 114 3.85 9.72 1.27
CA ASP A 114 3.22 10.71 0.38
C ASP A 114 3.81 12.14 0.58
N ASP A 115 4.80 12.30 1.46
CA ASP A 115 5.41 13.59 1.83
C ASP A 115 4.40 14.57 2.48
N ASP A 116 3.30 14.03 3.01
CA ASP A 116 2.20 14.78 3.61
C ASP A 116 2.49 15.07 5.09
N THR A 117 3.41 16.00 5.29
CA THR A 117 3.84 16.45 6.64
C THR A 117 3.00 17.61 7.17
N VAL A 118 2.02 18.08 6.40
CA VAL A 118 1.19 19.24 6.75
C VAL A 118 0.00 18.81 7.62
N GLY A 119 -0.15 19.49 8.76
CA GLY A 119 -1.19 19.18 9.74
C GLY A 119 -0.92 17.91 10.55
N ILE A 120 -1.97 17.40 11.21
CA ILE A 120 -1.88 16.22 12.07
C ILE A 120 -2.06 14.94 11.24
N ARG A 121 -1.14 13.98 11.34
CA ARG A 121 -1.23 12.66 10.71
C ARG A 121 -0.85 11.56 11.69
N GLY A 122 -1.73 10.56 11.84
CA GLY A 122 -1.52 9.45 12.77
C GLY A 122 -1.25 9.86 14.22
N GLY A 123 -1.66 11.07 14.61
CA GLY A 123 -1.43 11.65 15.94
C GLY A 123 -0.13 12.44 16.08
N LEU A 124 0.68 12.53 15.04
CA LEU A 124 1.88 13.36 14.99
C LEU A 124 1.55 14.76 14.46
N VAL A 125 2.21 15.76 15.01
CA VAL A 125 2.17 17.14 14.52
C VAL A 125 3.20 17.35 13.40
N PRO A 126 3.10 18.44 12.60
CA PRO A 126 3.98 18.66 11.44
C PRO A 126 5.47 18.52 11.76
N GLU A 127 5.91 19.12 12.87
CA GLU A 127 7.33 19.14 13.25
C GLU A 127 7.85 17.75 13.66
N GLU A 128 6.96 16.85 14.07
CA GLU A 128 7.28 15.45 14.38
C GLU A 128 7.35 14.60 13.11
N LEU A 129 6.45 14.84 12.15
CA LEU A 129 6.45 14.18 10.84
C LEU A 129 7.72 14.54 10.06
N GLU A 130 8.07 15.82 9.98
CA GLU A 130 9.30 16.30 9.36
C GLU A 130 10.54 15.65 10.00
N ARG A 131 10.58 15.59 11.34
CA ARG A 131 11.70 14.95 12.05
C ARG A 131 11.80 13.46 11.75
N ARG A 132 10.69 12.73 11.67
CA ARG A 132 10.69 11.32 11.29
C ARG A 132 11.16 11.12 9.85
N LEU A 133 10.69 11.96 8.92
CA LEU A 133 11.10 11.91 7.53
C LEU A 133 12.62 12.11 7.37
N LEU A 134 13.19 13.04 8.15
CA LEU A 134 14.64 13.31 8.16
C LEU A 134 15.45 12.22 8.89
N ALA A 135 14.86 11.50 9.84
CA ALA A 135 15.54 10.43 10.58
C ALA A 135 15.68 9.15 9.75
N GLU A 136 14.77 8.90 8.81
CA GLU A 136 14.70 7.64 8.06
C GLU A 136 14.59 7.83 6.53
N PRO A 137 15.37 8.72 5.89
CA PRO A 137 15.19 9.09 4.49
C PRO A 137 15.37 7.90 3.55
N ASP A 138 16.38 7.06 3.80
CA ASP A 138 16.68 5.89 2.96
C ASP A 138 15.58 4.82 3.05
N ARG A 139 15.01 4.61 4.25
CA ARG A 139 13.92 3.65 4.45
C ARG A 139 12.67 4.10 3.71
N ILE A 140 12.29 5.38 3.85
CA ILE A 140 11.12 5.95 3.17
C ILE A 140 11.32 5.93 1.65
N ALA A 141 12.53 6.29 1.16
CA ALA A 141 12.85 6.22 -0.27
C ALA A 141 12.75 4.80 -0.83
N ALA A 142 13.26 3.80 -0.10
CA ALA A 142 13.13 2.39 -0.49
C ALA A 142 11.66 1.95 -0.53
N ALA A 143 10.87 2.30 0.48
CA ALA A 143 9.44 1.98 0.52
C ALA A 143 8.66 2.63 -0.63
N ARG A 144 8.95 3.90 -0.96
CA ARG A 144 8.39 4.61 -2.12
C ARG A 144 8.76 3.92 -3.44
N ALA A 145 10.02 3.52 -3.62
CA ALA A 145 10.48 2.83 -4.81
C ALA A 145 9.80 1.46 -5.00
N GLU A 146 9.60 0.72 -3.91
CA GLU A 146 8.86 -0.54 -3.94
C GLU A 146 7.37 -0.33 -4.29
N ASP A 147 6.73 0.71 -3.74
CA ASP A 147 5.34 1.06 -4.07
C ASP A 147 5.19 1.45 -5.55
N GLU A 148 6.13 2.23 -6.09
CA GLU A 148 6.19 2.57 -7.52
C GLU A 148 6.39 1.33 -8.38
N HIS A 149 7.35 0.47 -8.03
CA HIS A 149 7.62 -0.77 -8.76
C HIS A 149 6.40 -1.70 -8.79
N ALA A 150 5.69 -1.83 -7.67
CA ALA A 150 4.46 -2.62 -7.58
C ALA A 150 3.35 -2.02 -8.47
N ALA A 151 3.20 -0.69 -8.45
CA ALA A 151 2.22 0.01 -9.28
C ALA A 151 2.53 -0.15 -10.78
N SER A 152 3.77 0.07 -11.21
CA SER A 152 4.19 -0.13 -12.61
C SER A 152 3.98 -1.57 -13.07
N SER A 153 4.30 -2.55 -12.22
CA SER A 153 4.10 -3.97 -12.51
C SER A 153 2.62 -4.35 -12.63
N GLN A 154 1.76 -3.75 -11.82
CA GLN A 154 0.31 -3.91 -11.95
C GLN A 154 -0.21 -3.26 -13.23
N GLN A 155 0.21 -2.04 -13.54
CA GLN A 155 -0.20 -1.31 -14.74
C GLN A 155 0.20 -2.07 -16.01
N ALA A 156 1.43 -2.59 -16.08
CA ALA A 156 1.90 -3.39 -17.21
C ALA A 156 1.03 -4.63 -17.47
N ARG A 157 0.54 -5.28 -16.41
CA ARG A 157 -0.39 -6.43 -16.54
C ARG A 157 -1.76 -6.01 -17.05
N ILE A 158 -2.29 -4.88 -16.55
CA ILE A 158 -3.57 -4.32 -17.02
C ILE A 158 -3.46 -3.94 -18.50
N ASP A 159 -2.39 -3.25 -18.89
CA ASP A 159 -2.16 -2.82 -20.27
C ASP A 159 -2.01 -4.02 -21.22
N ALA A 160 -1.29 -5.06 -20.80
CA ALA A 160 -1.16 -6.30 -21.56
C ALA A 160 -2.52 -7.00 -21.74
N ALA A 161 -3.34 -7.07 -20.69
CA ALA A 161 -4.69 -7.63 -20.79
C ALA A 161 -5.60 -6.78 -21.71
N ALA A 162 -5.53 -5.45 -21.61
CA ALA A 162 -6.28 -4.53 -22.45
C ALA A 162 -5.85 -4.61 -23.92
N ALA A 163 -4.56 -4.84 -24.20
CA ALA A 163 -4.04 -5.04 -25.55
C ALA A 163 -4.67 -6.28 -26.21
N VAL A 164 -4.76 -7.41 -25.48
CA VAL A 164 -5.44 -8.62 -25.96
C VAL A 164 -6.90 -8.34 -26.28
N GLN A 165 -7.63 -7.68 -25.39
CA GLN A 165 -9.05 -7.34 -25.62
C GLN A 165 -9.24 -6.45 -26.85
N ARG A 166 -8.39 -5.43 -27.01
CA ARG A 166 -8.42 -4.51 -28.15
C ARG A 166 -8.21 -5.24 -29.47
N LEU A 167 -7.20 -6.12 -29.54
CA LEU A 167 -6.89 -6.90 -30.74
C LEU A 167 -7.99 -7.92 -31.05
N ALA A 168 -8.55 -8.58 -30.04
CA ALA A 168 -9.68 -9.49 -30.22
C ALA A 168 -10.94 -8.77 -30.73
N GLY A 169 -11.20 -7.53 -30.28
CA GLY A 169 -12.31 -6.73 -30.76
C GLY A 169 -12.20 -6.34 -32.24
N GLN A 170 -10.98 -6.20 -32.77
CA GLN A 170 -10.73 -5.92 -34.20
C GLN A 170 -11.06 -7.11 -35.12
N TYR A 171 -11.32 -8.30 -34.56
CA TYR A 171 -11.55 -9.55 -35.30
C TYR A 171 -13.00 -9.86 -35.66
N LEU A 172 -13.95 -9.01 -35.30
CA LEU A 172 -15.38 -9.26 -35.54
C LEU A 172 -15.75 -8.94 -37.00
N GLY A 173 -15.35 -9.79 -37.96
CA GLY A 173 -15.84 -9.68 -39.34
C GLY A 173 -15.18 -10.63 -40.35
N GLY A 174 -16.00 -11.39 -41.09
CA GLY A 174 -15.55 -12.26 -42.19
C GLY A 174 -15.07 -11.51 -43.46
N SER A 175 -15.20 -10.18 -43.49
CA SER A 175 -14.80 -9.31 -44.60
C SER A 175 -13.31 -8.93 -44.60
N VAL A 176 -12.56 -9.34 -43.58
CA VAL A 176 -11.12 -9.03 -43.48
C VAL A 176 -10.30 -9.92 -44.43
N PRO A 177 -9.44 -9.37 -45.31
CA PRO A 177 -8.54 -10.14 -46.19
C PRO A 177 -7.65 -11.16 -45.46
N ALA A 178 -7.29 -12.26 -46.14
CA ALA A 178 -6.58 -13.39 -45.53
C ALA A 178 -5.20 -13.02 -44.93
N ASP A 179 -4.44 -12.17 -45.62
CA ASP A 179 -3.16 -11.64 -45.15
C ASP A 179 -3.31 -10.81 -43.87
N LYS A 180 -4.37 -9.99 -43.80
CA LYS A 180 -4.69 -9.21 -42.59
C LYS A 180 -5.15 -10.10 -41.44
N ARG A 181 -5.92 -11.16 -41.73
CA ARG A 181 -6.30 -12.17 -40.71
C ARG A 181 -5.08 -12.89 -40.15
N GLU A 182 -4.08 -13.19 -40.95
CA GLU A 182 -2.86 -13.83 -40.44
C GLU A 182 -2.02 -12.86 -39.61
N LYS A 183 -1.82 -11.62 -40.06
CA LYS A 183 -1.11 -10.58 -39.29
C LYS A 183 -1.76 -10.35 -37.93
N ASN A 184 -3.09 -10.24 -37.89
CA ASN A 184 -3.79 -10.04 -36.63
C ASN A 184 -3.66 -11.27 -35.70
N ARG A 185 -3.48 -12.49 -36.25
CA ARG A 185 -3.42 -13.75 -35.48
C ARG A 185 -2.09 -13.81 -34.76
N LEU A 186 -1.03 -13.44 -35.48
CA LEU A 186 0.31 -13.27 -34.92
C LEU A 186 0.31 -12.20 -33.83
N ALA A 187 -0.31 -11.03 -34.07
CA ALA A 187 -0.40 -9.95 -33.08
C ALA A 187 -1.14 -10.37 -31.80
N ILE A 188 -2.25 -11.11 -31.91
CA ILE A 188 -2.95 -11.66 -30.74
C ILE A 188 -2.07 -12.67 -30.01
N THR A 189 -1.38 -13.55 -30.74
CA THR A 189 -0.51 -14.57 -30.14
C THR A 189 0.61 -13.92 -29.34
N GLU A 190 1.27 -12.90 -29.90
CA GLU A 190 2.32 -12.12 -29.22
C GLU A 190 1.78 -11.38 -27.99
N ALA A 191 0.60 -10.74 -28.10
CA ALA A 191 -0.02 -10.06 -26.96
C ALA A 191 -0.41 -11.03 -25.83
N LEU A 192 -0.87 -12.24 -26.17
CA LEU A 192 -1.16 -13.30 -25.20
C LEU A 192 0.12 -13.78 -24.51
N GLN A 193 1.18 -14.04 -25.27
CA GLN A 193 2.49 -14.43 -24.71
C GLN A 193 3.00 -13.37 -23.74
N ARG A 194 2.99 -12.09 -24.13
CA ARG A 194 3.43 -10.99 -23.27
C ARG A 194 2.61 -10.88 -21.99
N ARG A 195 1.29 -11.03 -22.08
CA ARG A 195 0.42 -11.07 -20.90
C ARG A 195 0.81 -12.22 -19.99
N ASP A 196 0.93 -13.42 -20.53
CA ASP A 196 1.16 -14.64 -19.75
C ASP A 196 2.53 -14.61 -19.05
N GLU A 197 3.57 -14.07 -19.69
CA GLU A 197 4.86 -13.79 -19.06
C GLU A 197 4.73 -12.91 -17.82
N LEU A 198 4.05 -11.76 -17.95
CA LEU A 198 3.87 -10.82 -16.83
C LEU A 198 3.05 -11.41 -15.68
N PHE A 199 2.06 -12.25 -15.99
CA PHE A 199 1.29 -12.95 -14.97
C PHE A 199 2.10 -14.08 -14.30
N ALA A 200 2.94 -14.78 -15.06
CA ALA A 200 3.84 -15.80 -14.53
C ALA A 200 4.92 -15.18 -13.62
N ASP A 201 5.51 -14.04 -14.03
CA ASP A 201 6.42 -13.26 -13.19
C ASP A 201 5.76 -12.85 -11.88
N HIS A 202 4.55 -12.28 -11.95
CA HIS A 202 3.82 -11.90 -10.76
C HIS A 202 3.57 -13.10 -9.83
N ARG A 203 3.10 -14.23 -10.37
CA ARG A 203 2.86 -15.46 -9.61
C ARG A 203 4.12 -15.92 -8.87
N ARG A 204 5.27 -15.97 -9.56
CA ARG A 204 6.56 -16.30 -8.94
C ARG A 204 6.88 -15.33 -7.79
N ASN A 205 6.72 -14.03 -8.03
CA ASN A 205 7.03 -12.99 -7.03
C ASN A 205 6.13 -13.05 -5.80
N VAL A 206 4.87 -13.49 -5.93
CA VAL A 206 3.95 -13.69 -4.79
C VAL A 206 3.98 -15.11 -4.22
N GLY A 207 4.99 -15.91 -4.57
CA GLY A 207 5.20 -17.25 -4.01
C GLY A 207 4.28 -18.35 -4.58
N TRP A 208 3.56 -18.08 -5.67
CA TRP A 208 2.80 -19.11 -6.38
C TRP A 208 3.73 -19.91 -7.30
N THR A 209 4.15 -21.08 -6.86
CA THR A 209 4.81 -22.06 -7.73
C THR A 209 3.76 -22.86 -8.52
N GLU A 210 4.11 -23.39 -9.69
CA GLU A 210 3.26 -24.36 -10.38
C GLU A 210 3.03 -25.57 -9.46
N ALA A 211 1.79 -26.07 -9.43
CA ALA A 211 1.50 -27.32 -8.75
C ALA A 211 2.31 -28.43 -9.44
N ALA A 212 3.12 -29.16 -8.65
CA ALA A 212 3.90 -30.30 -9.11
C ALA A 212 3.00 -31.44 -9.60
#